data_AF-A0A6P8NWT8-F1
#
_entry.id   AF-A0A6P8NWT8-F1
#
_cell.length_a   1.000
_cell.length_b   1.000
_cell.length_c   1.000
_cell.angle_alpha   90.00
_cell.angle_beta   90.00
_cell.angle_gamma   90.00
#
_symmetry.space_group_name_H-M   'P 1'
#
loop_
_entity.id
_entity.type
_entity.pdbx_description
1 polymer ?
#
loop_
_entity_poly.entity_id
_entity_poly.type
_entity_poly.pdbx_seq_one_letter_code
_entity_poly.pdbx_strand_id
1 'polypeptide(L)'
;HIRYIFAYTGIEYTDERIPEELWPEYKDSMPYKMRPVLEIDGKPVAQSNAVARYLAKKYDLMGRNEWDAMICDVLVDTLGDLKQVLPLAADSLSSLRPSSLVSLSTIKVPHPRPDDGELQHGIAISREPCPGGRLELGLGM
;
A
#
# COMPACT_ATOMS: atom_id res chain seq x y z
N HIS A 1 -0.66 3.61 2.32
CA HIS A 1 -0.31 4.21 1.01
C HIS A 1 0.38 3.22 0.06
N ILE A 2 1.22 2.27 0.51
CA ILE A 2 1.91 1.32 -0.40
C ILE A 2 0.96 0.55 -1.35
N ARG A 3 -0.09 -0.13 -0.86
CA ARG A 3 -1.04 -0.87 -1.72
C ARG A 3 -1.74 0.01 -2.76
N TYR A 4 -2.01 1.27 -2.43
CA TYR A 4 -2.64 2.21 -3.34
C TYR A 4 -1.73 2.55 -4.52
N ILE A 5 -0.42 2.63 -4.28
CA ILE A 5 0.55 2.87 -5.36
C ILE A 5 0.51 1.69 -6.35
N PHE A 6 0.59 0.45 -5.86
CA PHE A 6 0.51 -0.72 -6.74
C PHE A 6 -0.82 -0.81 -7.50
N ALA A 7 -1.94 -0.54 -6.83
CA ALA A 7 -3.25 -0.52 -7.47
C ALA A 7 -3.35 0.56 -8.55
N TYR A 8 -2.76 1.73 -8.33
CA TYR A 8 -2.74 2.83 -9.29
C TYR A 8 -1.84 2.54 -10.49
N THR A 9 -0.66 1.95 -10.27
CA THR A 9 0.31 1.64 -11.33
C THR A 9 -0.02 0.37 -12.09
N GLY A 10 -1.01 -0.42 -11.64
CA GLY A 10 -1.38 -1.69 -12.25
C GLY A 10 -0.33 -2.80 -12.08
N ILE A 11 0.59 -2.64 -11.13
CA ILE A 11 1.70 -3.57 -10.94
C ILE A 11 1.25 -4.70 -10.03
N GLU A 12 1.43 -5.92 -10.51
CA GLU A 12 1.11 -7.11 -9.74
C GLU A 12 1.97 -7.20 -8.49
N TYR A 13 1.34 -7.58 -7.38
CA TYR A 13 2.00 -7.81 -6.11
C TYR A 13 1.21 -8.83 -5.29
N THR A 14 1.89 -9.56 -4.42
CA THR A 14 1.33 -10.47 -3.44
C THR A 14 1.06 -9.74 -2.12
N ASP A 15 -0.20 -9.59 -1.72
CA ASP A 15 -0.58 -9.00 -0.42
C ASP A 15 -0.58 -10.07 0.70
N GLU A 16 0.59 -10.33 1.30
CA GLU A 16 0.72 -11.30 2.39
C GLU A 16 0.20 -10.74 3.73
N ARG A 17 -0.97 -11.22 4.16
CA ARG A 17 -1.62 -10.79 5.41
C ARG A 17 -1.25 -11.72 6.55
N ILE A 18 -0.32 -11.31 7.40
CA ILE A 18 0.08 -12.09 8.58
C ILE A 18 -0.96 -11.88 9.69
N PRO A 19 -1.70 -12.93 10.11
CA PRO A 19 -2.59 -12.87 11.28
C PRO A 19 -1.82 -12.46 12.54
N GLU A 20 -2.49 -11.84 13.50
CA GLU A 20 -1.80 -11.34 14.70
C GLU A 20 -1.24 -12.47 15.56
N GLU A 21 -1.91 -13.62 15.53
CA GLU A 21 -1.53 -14.85 16.24
C GLU A 21 -0.21 -15.43 15.74
N LEU A 22 0.05 -15.29 14.43
CA LEU A 22 1.28 -15.78 13.79
C LEU A 22 2.41 -14.75 13.83
N TRP A 23 2.13 -13.48 14.18
CA TRP A 23 3.15 -12.44 14.18
C TRP A 23 4.40 -12.76 15.02
N PRO A 24 4.30 -13.36 16.22
CA PRO A 24 5.48 -13.72 17.01
C PRO A 24 6.49 -14.58 16.25
N GLU A 25 6.03 -15.45 15.35
CA GLU A 25 6.88 -16.35 14.55
C GLU A 25 7.64 -15.59 13.44
N TYR A 26 7.02 -14.57 12.86
CA TYR A 26 7.62 -13.75 11.78
C TYR A 26 8.43 -12.58 12.31
N LYS A 27 8.24 -12.17 13.56
CA LYS A 27 8.79 -10.93 14.10
C LYS A 27 10.32 -10.85 14.00
N ASP A 28 11.02 -11.96 14.23
CA ASP A 28 12.48 -12.00 14.22
C ASP A 28 13.08 -12.06 12.80
N SER A 29 12.30 -12.47 11.79
CA SER A 29 12.74 -12.46 10.39
C SER A 29 12.51 -11.11 9.70
N MET A 30 11.73 -10.21 10.30
CA MET A 30 11.39 -8.91 9.71
C MET A 30 12.37 -7.80 10.10
N PRO A 31 12.76 -6.91 9.16
CA PRO A 31 13.59 -5.76 9.48
C PRO A 31 12.97 -4.89 10.59
N TYR A 32 13.78 -4.52 11.57
CA TYR A 32 13.38 -3.77 12.76
C TYR A 32 12.25 -4.41 13.58
N LYS A 33 11.90 -5.69 13.33
CA LYS A 33 10.80 -6.37 14.00
C LYS A 33 9.46 -5.63 13.86
N MET A 34 9.26 -4.97 12.72
CA MET A 34 8.09 -4.15 12.44
C MET A 34 7.44 -4.52 11.10
N ARG A 35 6.15 -4.23 10.99
CA ARG A 35 5.37 -4.25 9.74
C ARG A 35 4.96 -2.81 9.40
N PRO A 36 4.74 -2.45 8.12
CA PRO A 36 4.82 -3.29 6.92
C PRO A 36 6.26 -3.46 6.39
N VAL A 37 6.48 -4.55 5.67
CA VAL A 37 7.73 -4.86 4.95
C VAL A 37 7.41 -5.05 3.47
N LEU A 38 8.26 -4.51 2.62
CA LEU A 38 8.27 -4.74 1.17
C LEU A 38 9.47 -5.60 0.81
N GLU A 39 9.26 -6.69 0.07
CA GLU A 39 10.33 -7.52 -0.47
C GLU A 39 10.44 -7.29 -1.98
N ILE A 40 11.64 -6.91 -2.45
CA ILE A 40 11.99 -6.77 -3.87
C ILE A 40 13.22 -7.63 -4.11
N ASP A 41 13.14 -8.59 -5.03
CA ASP A 41 14.24 -9.51 -5.37
C ASP A 41 14.87 -10.20 -4.14
N GLY A 42 14.01 -10.67 -3.23
CA GLY A 42 14.44 -11.33 -1.99
C GLY A 42 15.03 -10.39 -0.93
N LYS A 43 15.03 -9.06 -1.15
CA LYS A 43 15.56 -8.06 -0.21
C LYS A 43 14.43 -7.38 0.55
N PRO A 44 14.27 -7.65 1.87
CA PRO A 44 13.22 -7.03 2.67
C PRO A 44 13.60 -5.60 3.08
N VAL A 45 12.65 -4.68 2.94
CA VAL A 45 12.78 -3.26 3.32
C VAL A 45 11.57 -2.84 4.15
N ALA A 46 11.83 -2.26 5.31
CA ALA A 46 10.80 -1.69 6.18
C ALA A 46 10.75 -0.16 6.06
N GLN A 47 9.93 0.49 6.88
CA GLN A 47 9.60 1.94 6.83
C GLN A 47 8.63 2.30 5.70
N SER A 48 7.35 2.37 6.04
CA SER A 48 6.27 2.51 5.08
C SER A 48 6.35 3.78 4.22
N ASN A 49 6.77 4.91 4.79
CA ASN A 49 6.95 6.16 4.07
C ASN A 49 8.14 6.11 3.08
N ALA A 50 9.27 5.55 3.51
CA ALA A 50 10.44 5.42 2.65
C ALA A 50 10.16 4.50 1.46
N VAL A 51 9.50 3.37 1.71
CA VAL A 51 9.05 2.43 0.67
C VAL A 51 8.09 3.11 -0.30
N ALA A 52 7.09 3.81 0.20
CA ALA A 52 6.13 4.50 -0.67
C ALA A 52 6.79 5.58 -1.52
N ARG A 53 7.73 6.35 -0.95
CA ARG A 53 8.51 7.35 -1.69
C ARG A 53 9.36 6.70 -2.79
N TYR A 54 10.01 5.57 -2.50
CA TYR A 54 10.74 4.82 -3.51
C TYR A 54 9.84 4.40 -4.68
N LEU A 55 8.67 3.81 -4.39
CA LEU A 55 7.71 3.42 -5.42
C LEU A 55 7.16 4.62 -6.19
N ALA A 56 6.83 5.71 -5.50
CA ALA A 56 6.37 6.93 -6.13
C ALA A 56 7.43 7.52 -7.09
N LYS A 57 8.71 7.54 -6.69
CA LYS A 57 9.81 7.94 -7.60
C LYS A 57 9.96 6.99 -8.79
N LYS A 58 9.87 5.68 -8.54
CA LYS A 58 10.01 4.65 -9.58
C LYS A 58 8.92 4.74 -10.65
N TYR A 59 7.71 5.19 -10.29
CA TYR A 59 6.56 5.26 -11.19
C TYR A 59 6.08 6.69 -11.48
N ASP A 60 6.96 7.68 -11.35
CA ASP A 60 6.72 9.08 -11.72
C ASP A 60 5.52 9.74 -11.01
N LEU A 61 5.33 9.44 -9.72
CA LEU A 61 4.23 9.95 -8.89
C LEU A 61 4.65 11.08 -7.94
N MET A 62 5.86 11.62 -8.08
CA MET A 62 6.43 12.65 -7.20
C MET A 62 6.30 14.08 -7.76
N GLY A 63 5.58 14.26 -8.87
CA GLY A 63 5.45 15.55 -9.54
C GLY A 63 6.60 15.84 -10.51
N ARG A 64 6.67 17.08 -11.02
CA ARG A 64 7.49 17.40 -12.21
C ARG A 64 8.93 17.77 -11.88
N ASN A 65 9.23 18.10 -10.63
CA ASN A 65 10.53 18.60 -10.21
C ASN A 65 10.76 18.33 -8.71
N GLU A 66 11.97 18.64 -8.23
CA GLU A 66 12.35 18.45 -6.83
C GLU A 66 11.49 19.26 -5.84
N TRP A 67 10.93 20.39 -6.27
CA TRP A 67 10.02 21.18 -5.42
C TRP A 67 8.69 20.44 -5.21
N ASP A 68 8.07 19.95 -6.29
CA ASP A 68 6.83 19.16 -6.20
C ASP A 68 7.06 17.90 -5.33
N ALA A 69 8.20 17.23 -5.52
CA ALA A 69 8.57 16.05 -4.74
C ALA A 69 8.72 16.38 -3.25
N MET A 70 9.33 17.52 -2.92
CA MET A 70 9.44 18.00 -1.54
C MET A 70 8.06 18.30 -0.94
N ILE A 71 7.14 18.90 -1.70
CA ILE A 71 5.76 19.15 -1.22
C ILE A 71 5.03 17.84 -0.94
N CYS A 72 5.20 16.81 -1.78
CA CYS A 72 4.67 15.47 -1.49
C CYS A 72 5.20 14.93 -0.15
N ASP A 73 6.50 15.07 0.11
CA ASP A 73 7.11 14.64 1.37
C ASP A 73 6.56 15.40 2.58
N VAL A 74 6.44 16.73 2.48
CA VAL A 74 5.84 17.56 3.54
C VAL A 74 4.43 17.07 3.87
N LEU A 75 3.59 16.79 2.87
CA LEU A 75 2.22 16.31 3.09
C LEU A 75 2.18 14.95 3.76
N VAL A 76 3.02 14.00 3.31
CA VAL A 76 3.09 12.65 3.87
C VAL A 76 3.58 12.67 5.32
N ASP A 77 4.61 13.47 5.62
CA ASP A 77 5.18 13.56 6.96
C ASP A 77 4.24 14.32 7.92
N THR A 78 3.60 15.40 7.46
CA THR A 78 2.56 16.10 8.25
C THR A 78 1.40 15.15 8.63
N LEU A 79 0.97 14.29 7.70
CA LEU A 79 -0.04 13.25 8.00
C LEU A 79 0.51 12.18 8.95
N GLY A 80 1.80 11.89 8.90
CA GLY A 80 2.49 11.01 9.84
C GLY A 80 2.49 11.56 11.26
N ASP A 81 2.82 12.84 11.42
CA ASP A 81 2.84 13.53 12.71
C ASP A 81 1.42 13.65 13.28
N LEU A 82 0.44 14.01 12.45
CA LEU A 82 -0.96 14.10 12.87
C LEU A 82 -1.48 12.75 13.44
N LYS A 83 -1.10 11.63 12.83
CA LYS A 83 -1.47 10.28 13.31
C LYS A 83 -0.91 9.96 14.70
N GLN A 84 0.23 10.56 15.08
CA GLN A 84 0.80 10.36 16.41
C GLN A 84 0.09 11.18 17.47
N VAL A 85 -0.45 12.35 17.10
CA VAL A 85 -1.15 13.26 18.01
C VAL A 85 -2.64 12.89 18.16
N LEU A 86 -3.27 12.38 17.10
CA LEU A 86 -4.71 12.07 17.08
C LEU A 86 -5.19 11.14 18.20
N PRO A 87 -4.45 10.08 18.62
CA PRO A 87 -4.83 9.24 19.75
C PRO A 87 -5.04 10.02 21.06
N LEU A 88 -4.27 11.10 21.28
CA LEU A 88 -4.39 11.95 22.47
C LEU A 88 -5.67 12.78 22.47
N ALA A 89 -6.21 13.11 21.29
CA ALA A 89 -7.51 13.75 21.15
C ALA A 89 -8.67 12.74 21.20
N ALA A 90 -8.43 11.49 20.81
CA ALA A 90 -9.43 10.42 20.78
C ALA A 90 -9.73 9.82 22.16
N ASP A 91 -8.84 9.94 23.15
CA ASP A 91 -9.13 9.54 24.54
C ASP A 91 -10.32 10.32 25.13
N SER A 92 -10.51 11.59 24.72
CA SER A 92 -11.71 12.39 25.03
C SER A 92 -12.99 11.89 24.32
N LEU A 93 -12.86 10.99 23.34
CA LEU A 93 -13.94 10.49 22.47
C LEU A 93 -14.06 8.95 22.52
N SER A 94 -13.48 8.33 23.55
CA SER A 94 -13.44 6.88 23.76
C SER A 94 -14.83 6.24 23.98
N SER A 95 -15.84 7.04 24.32
CA SER A 95 -17.23 6.61 24.49
C SER A 95 -17.95 6.25 23.19
N LEU A 96 -17.35 6.47 22.02
CA LEU A 96 -18.04 6.37 20.72
C LEU A 96 -17.42 5.38 19.71
N ARG A 97 -16.46 4.50 20.08
CA ARG A 97 -15.81 3.61 19.10
C ARG A 97 -16.42 2.20 19.00
N PRO A 98 -16.87 1.76 17.80
CA PRO A 98 -17.18 0.35 17.52
C PRO A 98 -15.91 -0.49 17.22
N SER A 99 -15.99 -1.78 17.56
CA SER A 99 -14.88 -2.76 17.75
C SER A 99 -14.06 -3.22 16.53
N SER A 100 -14.14 -2.63 15.34
CA SER A 100 -13.52 -3.24 14.14
C SER A 100 -12.72 -2.27 13.26
N LEU A 101 -11.44 -2.03 13.60
CA LEU A 101 -10.43 -1.44 12.69
C LEU A 101 -9.07 -2.13 12.95
N VAL A 102 -8.89 -3.37 12.47
CA VAL A 102 -8.27 -3.82 11.19
C VAL A 102 -6.73 -3.75 11.15
N SER A 103 -6.15 -4.95 11.10
CA SER A 103 -4.73 -5.34 11.08
C SER A 103 -3.92 -4.80 9.87
N LEU A 104 -2.64 -4.48 10.12
CA LEU A 104 -1.66 -3.99 9.14
C LEU A 104 -0.83 -5.13 8.53
N SER A 105 -1.07 -5.38 7.24
CA SER A 105 -0.48 -6.42 6.35
C SER A 105 0.95 -6.17 5.85
N THR A 106 1.62 -7.24 5.41
CA THR A 106 2.87 -7.27 4.61
C THR A 106 2.54 -7.28 3.10
N ILE A 107 3.45 -6.80 2.25
CA ILE A 107 3.27 -6.71 0.78
C ILE A 107 4.54 -7.21 0.10
N LYS A 108 4.44 -8.18 -0.80
CA LYS A 108 5.54 -8.77 -1.58
C LYS A 108 5.30 -8.48 -3.06
N VAL A 109 6.31 -8.16 -3.86
CA VAL A 109 6.14 -7.89 -5.30
C VAL A 109 6.89 -8.95 -6.10
N PRO A 110 6.28 -9.63 -7.08
CA PRO A 110 7.01 -10.49 -8.00
C PRO A 110 7.89 -9.66 -8.96
N HIS A 111 8.94 -10.31 -9.46
CA HIS A 111 9.98 -9.72 -10.32
C HIS A 111 9.41 -9.16 -11.65
N PRO A 112 9.82 -7.96 -12.11
CA PRO A 112 9.44 -7.46 -13.43
C PRO A 112 10.15 -8.25 -14.54
N ARG A 113 9.44 -8.58 -15.61
CA ARG A 113 10.06 -9.17 -16.81
C ARG A 113 10.87 -8.11 -17.55
N PRO A 114 11.89 -8.48 -18.36
CA PRO A 114 12.81 -7.52 -18.96
C PRO A 114 12.25 -6.68 -20.12
N ASP A 115 10.95 -6.72 -20.42
CA ASP A 115 10.41 -6.26 -21.71
C ASP A 115 9.07 -5.51 -21.62
N ASP A 116 8.91 -4.64 -20.61
CA ASP A 116 7.72 -3.80 -20.49
C ASP A 116 7.89 -2.55 -21.39
N GLY A 117 7.85 -2.79 -22.69
CA GLY A 117 7.66 -1.76 -23.70
C GLY A 117 6.30 -1.07 -23.52
N GLU A 118 6.32 0.24 -23.74
CA GLU A 118 5.22 1.12 -24.16
C GLU A 118 3.75 0.64 -24.00
N LEU A 119 3.00 1.46 -23.24
CA LEU A 119 1.56 1.75 -23.39
C LEU A 119 0.62 0.64 -22.85
N GLN A 120 -0.55 0.92 -22.26
CA GLN A 120 -1.61 1.84 -22.67
C GLN A 120 -2.66 1.90 -21.54
N HIS A 121 -3.42 3.00 -21.49
CA HIS A 121 -4.53 3.23 -20.57
C HIS A 121 -5.50 2.02 -20.51
N GLY A 122 -5.76 1.48 -19.32
CA GLY A 122 -6.73 0.40 -19.16
C GLY A 122 -7.05 0.13 -17.69
N ILE A 123 -8.22 0.61 -17.25
CA ILE A 123 -8.82 0.21 -15.97
C ILE A 123 -9.23 -1.26 -16.09
N ALA A 124 -8.71 -2.13 -15.22
CA ALA A 124 -9.22 -3.48 -15.03
C ALA A 124 -9.42 -3.75 -13.53
N ILE A 125 -10.63 -3.48 -13.03
CA ILE A 125 -11.06 -3.88 -11.69
C ILE A 125 -11.63 -5.31 -11.79
N SER A 126 -10.90 -6.25 -11.17
CA SER A 126 -11.28 -7.56 -10.61
C SER A 126 -12.60 -8.18 -11.02
N ARG A 127 -12.60 -9.43 -11.52
CA ARG A 127 -13.65 -10.45 -11.29
C ARG A 127 -13.14 -11.89 -11.41
N GLU A 128 -13.03 -12.60 -10.28
CA GLU A 128 -13.58 -13.96 -10.22
C GLU A 128 -15.00 -13.82 -9.64
N PRO A 129 -16.04 -14.34 -10.30
CA PRO A 129 -17.43 -14.12 -9.91
C PRO A 129 -17.88 -15.00 -8.73
N CYS A 130 -18.61 -14.42 -7.79
CA CYS A 130 -19.41 -15.18 -6.83
C CYS A 130 -20.45 -16.05 -7.57
N PRO A 131 -20.76 -17.26 -7.07
CA PRO A 131 -21.65 -18.18 -7.75
C PRO A 131 -23.10 -17.71 -7.58
N GLY A 132 -23.69 -17.24 -8.68
CA GLY A 132 -25.13 -17.03 -8.81
C GLY A 132 -25.52 -15.63 -9.30
N GLY A 133 -25.88 -15.55 -10.58
CA GLY A 133 -26.81 -14.51 -11.08
C GLY A 133 -26.22 -13.39 -11.95
N ARG A 134 -25.91 -13.75 -13.20
CA ARG A 134 -26.05 -12.96 -14.45
C ARG A 134 -25.49 -11.52 -14.49
N LEU A 135 -24.41 -11.34 -15.28
CA LEU A 135 -23.83 -10.06 -15.70
C LEU A 135 -24.50 -9.57 -17.00
N GLU A 136 -24.91 -8.30 -17.06
CA GLU A 136 -25.19 -7.59 -18.32
C GLU A 136 -24.12 -6.50 -18.50
N LEU A 137 -23.45 -6.54 -19.66
CA LEU A 137 -22.39 -5.64 -20.09
C LEU A 137 -23.02 -4.49 -20.90
N GLY A 138 -22.81 -3.25 -20.48
CA GLY A 138 -23.08 -2.06 -21.31
C GLY A 138 -21.76 -1.46 -21.79
N LEU A 139 -21.40 -1.68 -23.06
CA LEU A 139 -20.35 -0.93 -23.74
C LEU A 139 -20.84 0.51 -23.98
N GLY A 140 -20.02 1.50 -23.63
CA GLY A 140 -20.15 2.88 -24.08
C GLY A 140 -18.77 3.39 -24.48
N MET A 141 -18.66 3.85 -25.72
CA MET A 141 -17.47 4.26 -26.48
C MET A 141 -16.62 5.35 -25.81
#